data_AF-A0AAD7JDA7-F1
#
_entry.id   AF-A0AAD7JDA7-F1
#
_cell.length_a   1.000
_cell.length_b   1.000
_cell.length_c   1.000
_cell.angle_alpha   90.00
_cell.angle_beta   90.00
_cell.angle_gamma   90.00
#
_symmetry.space_group_name_H-M   'P 1'
#
loop_
_entity.id
_entity.type
_entity.pdbx_description
1 polymer ?
#
loop_
_entity_poly.entity_id
_entity_poly.type
_entity_poly.pdbx_seq_one_letter_code
_entity_poly.pdbx_strand_id
1 'polypeptide(L)'
;LAWPQLQKLDLSPRCQPAHYVPQVTLAGLIPLAQHCPDLVSLALVMNATVTDPHSKEKPGGGITNAALTDLEVVESPLSSPGAVASFLSAIFPNLRRV
;
A
#
# COMPACT_ATOMS: atom_id res chain seq x y z
N LEU A 1 -6.75 7.04 -16.94
CA LEU A 1 -6.19 7.63 -15.71
C LEU A 1 -7.35 7.97 -14.79
N ALA A 2 -7.34 7.48 -13.55
CA ALA A 2 -8.43 7.74 -12.60
C ALA A 2 -8.25 9.09 -11.90
N TRP A 3 -7.12 9.30 -11.21
CA TRP A 3 -6.81 10.53 -10.48
C TRP A 3 -5.35 10.97 -10.67
N PRO A 4 -5.00 11.53 -11.86
CA PRO A 4 -3.60 11.78 -12.22
C PRO A 4 -2.90 12.84 -11.37
N GLN A 5 -3.63 13.69 -10.66
CA GLN A 5 -3.10 14.80 -9.86
C GLN A 5 -3.32 14.59 -8.35
N LEU A 6 -3.75 13.39 -7.94
CA LEU A 6 -3.99 13.09 -6.53
C LEU A 6 -2.65 12.94 -5.81
N GLN A 7 -2.37 13.86 -4.88
CA GLN A 7 -1.13 13.84 -4.09
C GLN A 7 -1.27 13.22 -2.71
N LYS A 8 -2.46 13.32 -2.10
CA LYS A 8 -2.73 12.82 -0.76
C LYS A 8 -4.04 12.07 -0.76
N LEU A 9 -4.02 10.86 -0.23
CA LEU A 9 -5.21 10.03 -0.07
C LEU A 9 -5.23 9.47 1.35
N ASP A 10 -6.25 9.85 2.10
CA ASP A 10 -6.47 9.35 3.45
C ASP A 10 -7.80 8.58 3.48
N LEU A 11 -7.68 7.27 3.65
CA LEU A 11 -8.76 6.29 3.80
C LEU A 11 -8.76 5.69 5.22
N SER A 12 -8.00 6.27 6.15
CA SER A 12 -8.00 5.81 7.54
C SER A 12 -9.36 6.10 8.18
N PRO A 13 -10.01 5.11 8.80
CA PRO A 13 -11.27 5.33 9.50
C PRO A 13 -11.01 6.14 10.76
N ARG A 14 -11.81 7.19 10.98
CA ARG A 14 -11.80 7.95 12.24
C ARG A 14 -12.33 7.15 13.44
N CYS A 15 -13.22 6.18 13.19
CA CYS A 15 -13.74 5.26 14.19
C CYS A 15 -13.90 3.87 13.56
N GLN A 16 -13.41 2.83 14.24
CA GLN A 16 -13.53 1.45 13.80
C GLN A 16 -14.34 0.65 14.84
N PRO A 17 -15.30 -0.18 14.40
CA PRO A 17 -15.90 -1.16 15.31
C PRO A 17 -14.85 -2.14 15.83
N ALA A 18 -15.05 -2.67 17.04
CA ALA A 18 -14.11 -3.57 17.71
C ALA A 18 -13.72 -4.86 16.93
N HIS A 19 -14.48 -5.19 15.87
CA HIS A 19 -14.26 -6.37 15.03
C HIS A 19 -14.03 -6.00 13.56
N TYR A 20 -13.52 -4.79 13.28
CA TYR A 20 -13.19 -4.40 11.92
C TYR A 20 -12.06 -5.29 11.38
N VAL A 21 -12.30 -5.90 10.22
CA VAL A 21 -11.28 -6.68 9.50
C VAL A 21 -10.92 -5.90 8.24
N PRO A 22 -9.69 -5.38 8.14
CA PRO A 22 -9.26 -4.64 6.97
C PRO A 22 -9.33 -5.51 5.72
N GLN A 23 -9.85 -4.96 4.62
CA GLN A 23 -9.98 -5.67 3.35
C GLN A 23 -8.93 -5.25 2.33
N VAL A 24 -8.25 -4.11 2.56
CA VAL A 24 -7.17 -3.65 1.68
C VAL A 24 -5.99 -4.59 1.83
N THR A 25 -5.61 -5.26 0.75
CA THR A 25 -4.43 -6.13 0.69
C THR A 25 -3.23 -5.39 0.10
N LEU A 26 -2.04 -5.96 0.21
CA LEU A 26 -0.84 -5.46 -0.47
C LEU A 26 -1.05 -5.31 -1.99
N ALA A 27 -1.70 -6.30 -2.63
CA ALA A 27 -2.04 -6.24 -4.05
C ALA A 27 -3.00 -5.08 -4.38
N GLY A 28 -3.86 -4.70 -3.43
CA GLY A 28 -4.75 -3.55 -3.54
C GLY A 28 -4.04 -2.20 -3.67
N LEU A 29 -2.72 -2.13 -3.38
CA LEU A 29 -1.92 -0.92 -3.59
C LEU A 29 -1.47 -0.74 -5.05
N ILE A 30 -1.46 -1.80 -5.85
CA ILE A 30 -0.98 -1.78 -7.24
C ILE A 30 -1.77 -0.80 -8.12
N PRO A 31 -3.12 -0.79 -8.11
CA PRO A 31 -3.88 0.15 -8.92
C PRO A 31 -3.63 1.61 -8.55
N LEU A 32 -3.35 1.91 -7.26
CA LEU A 32 -2.98 3.26 -6.81
C LEU A 32 -1.63 3.67 -7.40
N ALA A 33 -0.63 2.79 -7.32
CA ALA A 33 0.68 3.01 -7.92
C ALA A 33 0.58 3.23 -9.44
N GLN A 34 -0.27 2.46 -10.13
CA GLN A 34 -0.44 2.51 -11.57
C GLN A 34 -1.20 3.76 -12.07
N HIS A 35 -2.18 4.24 -11.31
CA HIS A 35 -3.13 5.25 -11.80
C HIS A 35 -3.04 6.62 -11.13
N CYS A 36 -2.25 6.74 -10.05
CA CYS A 36 -2.04 7.98 -9.31
C CYS A 36 -0.54 8.32 -9.29
N PRO A 37 0.05 8.77 -10.41
CA PRO A 37 1.49 9.00 -10.55
C PRO A 37 2.05 10.06 -9.60
N ASP A 38 1.22 11.02 -9.19
CA ASP A 38 1.61 12.13 -8.30
C ASP A 38 1.30 11.85 -6.82
N LEU A 39 0.89 10.63 -6.46
CA LEU A 39 0.53 10.28 -5.08
C LEU A 39 1.76 10.27 -4.18
N VAL A 40 1.83 11.22 -3.24
CA VAL A 40 2.94 11.42 -2.31
C VAL A 40 2.67 10.79 -0.94
N SER A 41 1.41 10.85 -0.49
CA SER A 41 1.01 10.38 0.83
C SER A 41 -0.25 9.52 0.78
N LEU A 42 -0.19 8.36 1.42
CA LEU A 42 -1.30 7.41 1.53
C LEU A 42 -1.50 6.99 2.98
N ALA A 43 -2.69 7.17 3.52
CA ALA A 43 -3.07 6.66 4.84
C ALA A 43 -4.24 5.69 4.67
N LEU A 44 -4.12 4.48 5.20
CA LEU A 44 -5.17 3.46 5.14
C LEU A 44 -5.00 2.39 6.21
N VAL A 45 -6.03 1.58 6.37
CA VAL A 45 -5.97 0.36 7.18
C VAL A 45 -5.85 -0.82 6.23
N MET A 46 -4.82 -1.65 6.44
CA MET A 46 -4.49 -2.77 5.56
C MET A 46 -4.52 -4.10 6.30
N ASN A 47 -4.84 -5.17 5.59
CA ASN A 47 -4.56 -6.52 6.04
C ASN A 47 -3.28 -7.02 5.35
N ALA A 48 -2.20 -7.04 6.13
CA ALA A 48 -0.88 -7.48 5.69
C ALA A 48 -0.56 -8.91 6.15
N THR A 49 -1.57 -9.71 6.54
CA THR A 49 -1.36 -11.12 6.89
C THR A 49 -1.27 -12.02 5.66
N VAL A 50 -1.81 -11.56 4.53
CA VAL A 50 -1.82 -12.29 3.26
C VAL A 50 -0.68 -11.76 2.38
N THR A 51 0.48 -12.38 2.49
CA THR A 51 1.49 -12.29 1.43
C THR A 51 1.00 -13.17 0.29
N ASP A 52 0.36 -12.59 -0.73
CA ASP A 52 -0.11 -13.35 -1.89
C ASP A 52 1.09 -14.08 -2.55
N PRO A 53 1.04 -15.43 -2.66
CA PRO A 53 2.15 -16.24 -3.19
C PRO A 53 2.44 -16.06 -4.68
N HIS A 54 1.73 -15.17 -5.40
CA HIS A 54 2.06 -14.81 -6.79
C HIS A 54 3.39 -14.03 -6.96
N SER A 55 4.16 -13.86 -5.90
CA SER A 55 5.40 -13.06 -5.82
C SER A 55 6.66 -13.68 -6.43
N LYS A 56 6.59 -14.75 -7.25
CA LYS A 56 7.83 -15.41 -7.69
C LYS A 56 8.57 -14.70 -8.85
N GLU A 57 7.91 -13.84 -9.63
CA GLU A 57 8.56 -13.30 -10.85
C GLU A 57 8.72 -11.77 -10.90
N LYS A 58 7.89 -10.98 -10.21
CA LYS A 58 8.08 -9.52 -9.98
C LYS A 58 6.96 -9.00 -9.05
N PRO A 59 7.27 -8.51 -7.84
CA PRO A 59 6.26 -7.81 -7.02
C PRO A 59 5.63 -6.66 -7.82
N GLY A 60 4.30 -6.54 -7.80
CA GLY A 60 3.58 -5.47 -8.51
C GLY A 60 3.60 -5.55 -10.05
N GLY A 61 4.04 -6.66 -10.65
CA GLY A 61 4.07 -6.80 -12.13
C GLY A 61 5.02 -5.83 -12.84
N GLY A 62 5.98 -5.24 -12.12
CA GLY A 62 6.87 -4.19 -12.62
C GLY A 62 6.30 -2.77 -12.55
N ILE A 63 5.11 -2.60 -11.99
CA ILE A 63 4.52 -1.29 -11.72
C ILE A 63 5.27 -0.65 -10.55
N THR A 64 5.67 0.61 -10.75
CA THR A 64 6.33 1.41 -9.72
C THR A 64 5.71 2.79 -9.64
N ASN A 65 5.73 3.36 -8.44
CA ASN A 65 5.36 4.73 -8.17
C ASN A 65 6.46 5.34 -7.28
N ALA A 66 7.25 6.22 -7.88
CA ALA A 66 8.37 6.88 -7.23
C ALA A 66 7.96 8.17 -6.50
N ALA A 67 6.71 8.60 -6.60
CA ALA A 67 6.20 9.80 -5.93
C ALA A 67 5.82 9.53 -4.47
N LEU A 68 5.36 8.32 -4.15
CA LEU A 68 4.92 7.98 -2.80
C LEU A 68 6.11 7.93 -1.84
N THR A 69 6.08 8.81 -0.82
CA THR A 69 7.14 8.91 0.21
C THR A 69 6.65 8.58 1.61
N ASP A 70 5.36 8.73 1.87
CA ASP A 70 4.77 8.56 3.19
C ASP A 70 3.56 7.61 3.09
N LEU A 71 3.67 6.45 3.75
CA LEU A 71 2.58 5.48 3.91
C LEU A 71 2.24 5.41 5.40
N GLU A 72 0.98 5.54 5.76
CA GLU A 72 0.52 5.36 7.13
C GLU A 72 -0.41 4.14 7.17
N VAL A 73 -0.02 3.15 7.98
CA VAL A 73 -0.72 1.88 8.10
C VAL A 73 -1.21 1.70 9.54
N VAL A 74 -2.49 1.98 9.77
CA VAL A 74 -3.09 1.87 11.11
C VAL A 74 -3.62 0.45 11.33
N GLU A 75 -3.32 -0.16 12.48
CA GLU A 75 -3.90 -1.44 12.95
C GLU A 75 -3.82 -2.62 11.96
N SER A 76 -2.68 -2.77 11.29
CA SER A 76 -2.46 -3.88 10.37
C SER A 76 -1.78 -5.07 11.05
N PRO A 77 -2.44 -6.24 11.17
CA PRO A 77 -1.75 -7.45 11.57
C PRO A 77 -0.71 -7.81 10.50
N LEU A 78 0.56 -7.90 10.92
CA LEU A 78 1.71 -8.22 10.07
C LEU A 78 2.15 -9.66 10.33
N SER A 79 2.00 -10.53 9.33
CA SER A 79 2.52 -11.91 9.42
C SER A 79 4.03 -11.99 9.14
N SER A 80 4.52 -11.16 8.21
CA SER A 80 5.94 -11.15 7.81
C SER A 80 6.40 -9.75 7.43
N PRO A 81 6.98 -8.99 8.39
CA PRO A 81 7.43 -7.61 8.14
C PRO A 81 8.41 -7.50 6.97
N GLY A 82 9.32 -8.47 6.80
CA GLY A 82 10.30 -8.46 5.72
C GLY A 82 9.67 -8.64 4.33
N ALA A 83 8.67 -9.51 4.20
CA ALA A 83 7.97 -9.71 2.94
C ALA A 83 7.14 -8.47 2.55
N VAL A 84 6.49 -7.84 3.54
CA VAL A 84 5.75 -6.58 3.37
C VAL A 84 6.70 -5.46 2.93
N ALA A 85 7.82 -5.27 3.63
CA ALA A 85 8.80 -4.25 3.28
C ALA A 85 9.40 -4.45 1.89
N SER A 86 9.69 -5.71 1.51
CA SER A 86 10.18 -6.05 0.17
C SER A 86 9.16 -5.72 -0.91
N PHE A 87 7.88 -6.07 -0.70
CA PHE A 87 6.79 -5.72 -1.61
C PHE A 87 6.61 -4.20 -1.75
N LEU A 88 6.60 -3.47 -0.62
CA LEU A 88 6.48 -2.02 -0.62
C LEU A 88 7.66 -1.36 -1.32
N SER A 89 8.88 -1.83 -1.11
CA SER A 89 10.08 -1.29 -1.75
C SER A 89 10.09 -1.51 -3.27
N ALA A 90 9.51 -2.63 -3.72
CA ALA A 90 9.41 -2.96 -5.13
C ALA A 90 8.42 -2.06 -5.89
N ILE A 91 7.32 -1.63 -5.25
CA ILE A 91 6.30 -0.77 -5.88
C ILE A 91 6.56 0.71 -5.59
N PHE A 92 7.04 1.04 -4.40
CA PHE A 92 7.26 2.40 -3.91
C PHE A 92 8.74 2.60 -3.53
N PRO A 93 9.64 2.69 -4.51
CA PRO A 93 11.09 2.70 -4.25
C PRO A 93 11.58 3.93 -3.46
N ASN A 94 10.79 5.00 -3.42
CA ASN A 94 11.12 6.23 -2.69
C ASN A 94 10.36 6.35 -1.36
N LEU A 95 9.74 5.26 -0.88
CA LEU A 95 9.05 5.25 0.40
C LEU A 95 10.04 5.44 1.54
N ARG A 96 9.81 6.47 2.37
CA ARG A 96 10.71 6.87 3.47
C ARG A 96 10.10 6.66 4.84
N ARG A 97 8.77 6.69 4.93
CA ARG A 97 8.02 6.56 6.19
C ARG A 97 6.89 5.56 6.02
N VAL A 98 6.78 4.64 6.97
CA VAL A 98 5.76 3.58 7.11
C VAL A 98 5.32 3.50 8.56
#